data_AF-A0A950RXL6-F1
#
_entry.id   AF-A0A950RXL6-F1
#
_cell.length_a   1.000
_cell.length_b   1.000
_cell.length_c   1.000
_cell.angle_alpha   90.00
_cell.angle_beta   90.00
_cell.angle_gamma   90.00
#
_symmetry.space_group_name_H-M   'P 1'
#
loop_
_entity.id
_entity.type
_entity.pdbx_description
1 polymer ?
#
loop_
_entity_poly.entity_id
_entity_poly.type
_entity_poly.pdbx_seq_one_letter_code
_entity_poly.pdbx_strand_id
1 'polypeptide(L)'
;MAALDCRELRGLAYLRQPPYGDRGVALRDTGQLIGACGYVPCLAPFNQLPALAVGGSSSRLWSPEFGLYWSILPSHQRRGFATEAGRVLLEWAFRVLHVGR
;
A
#
# COMPACT_ATOMS: atom_id res chain seq x y z
N MET A 1 13.46 -16.11 -0.05
CA MET A 1 13.66 -14.85 -0.80
C MET A 1 12.92 -13.74 -0.07
N ALA A 2 13.60 -13.10 0.88
CA ALA A 2 13.08 -11.96 1.63
C ALA A 2 14.08 -10.84 1.43
N ALA A 3 14.15 -10.22 0.26
CA ALA A 3 15.22 -9.28 -0.08
C ALA A 3 14.88 -7.83 0.28
N LEU A 4 13.67 -7.57 0.81
CA LEU A 4 13.18 -6.22 1.04
C LEU A 4 12.94 -5.89 2.51
N ASP A 5 13.27 -4.65 2.86
CA ASP A 5 12.88 -4.00 4.10
C ASP A 5 12.12 -2.72 3.76
N CYS A 6 10.88 -2.61 4.28
CA CYS A 6 10.03 -1.44 4.06
C CYS A 6 10.05 -0.57 5.32
N ARG A 7 10.69 0.59 5.24
CA ARG A 7 10.90 1.49 6.40
C ARG A 7 10.27 2.85 6.17
N GLU A 8 9.91 3.54 7.24
CA GLU A 8 9.45 4.93 7.13
C GLU A 8 10.54 5.80 6.48
N LEU A 9 10.15 6.59 5.48
CA LEU A 9 11.06 7.54 4.85
C LEU A 9 11.27 8.72 5.80
N ARG A 10 12.50 8.91 6.30
CA ARG A 10 12.84 9.98 7.26
C ARG A 10 12.41 11.39 6.80
N GLY A 11 12.41 11.65 5.49
CA GLY A 11 11.96 12.93 4.93
C GLY A 11 10.46 13.19 5.08
N LEU A 12 9.65 12.14 5.28
CA LEU A 12 8.19 12.20 5.37
C LEU A 12 7.68 12.12 6.82
N ALA A 13 8.54 11.80 7.78
CA ALA A 13 8.18 11.73 9.21
C ALA A 13 7.57 13.05 9.73
N TYR A 14 7.99 14.19 9.18
CA TYR A 14 7.47 15.52 9.55
C TYR A 14 6.08 15.81 9.00
N LEU A 15 5.61 15.05 8.01
CA LEU A 15 4.28 15.23 7.42
C LEU A 15 3.16 14.73 8.34
N ARG A 16 3.51 14.10 9.47
CA ARG A 16 2.57 13.53 10.45
C ARG A 16 1.47 12.72 9.76
N GLN A 17 1.87 11.95 8.74
CA GLN A 17 0.93 11.15 7.99
C GLN A 17 0.24 10.17 8.96
N PRO A 18 -1.07 9.92 8.79
CA PRO A 18 -1.74 8.80 9.44
C PRO A 18 -0.94 7.50 9.24
N PRO A 19 -1.18 6.41 10.00
CA PRO A 19 -0.40 5.17 9.94
C PRO A 19 -0.35 4.47 8.56
N TYR A 20 -1.03 5.05 7.58
CA TYR A 20 -0.98 4.79 6.14
C TYR A 20 0.26 5.34 5.42
N GLY A 21 1.13 6.08 6.11
CA GLY A 21 2.25 6.80 5.50
C GLY A 21 3.19 5.98 4.62
N ASP A 22 3.95 6.69 3.81
CA ASP A 22 4.84 6.12 2.79
C ASP A 22 6.06 5.41 3.40
N ARG A 23 6.40 4.27 2.81
CA ARG A 23 7.55 3.44 3.20
C ARG A 23 8.53 3.36 2.03
N GLY A 24 9.81 3.48 2.35
CA GLY A 24 10.90 3.24 1.41
C GLY A 24 11.12 1.74 1.25
N VAL A 25 11.27 1.30 0.00
CA VAL A 25 11.63 -0.08 -0.34
C VAL A 25 13.14 -0.17 -0.45
N ALA A 26 13.78 -0.86 0.49
CA ALA A 26 15.24 -0.99 0.53
C ALA A 26 15.71 -2.43 0.33
N LEU A 27 16.85 -2.60 -0.34
CA LEU A 27 17.55 -3.89 -0.39
C LEU A 27 18.03 -4.26 1.01
N ARG A 28 17.73 -5.48 1.47
CA ARG A 28 18.08 -5.93 2.83
C ARG A 28 19.58 -5.89 3.09
N ASP A 29 20.37 -6.39 2.16
CA ASP A 29 21.81 -6.62 2.38
C ASP A 29 22.60 -5.32 2.41
N THR A 30 22.21 -4.34 1.59
CA THR A 30 22.95 -3.08 1.43
C THR A 30 22.27 -1.89 2.09
N GLY A 31 20.98 -2.01 2.45
CA GLY A 31 20.15 -0.89 2.87
C GLY A 31 19.85 0.12 1.76
N GLN A 32 20.22 -0.16 0.51
CA GLN A 32 20.00 0.76 -0.61
C GLN A 32 18.52 0.97 -0.85
N LEU A 33 18.07 2.22 -0.84
CA LEU A 33 16.71 2.60 -1.23
C LEU A 33 16.53 2.41 -2.74
N ILE A 34 15.56 1.58 -3.13
CA ILE A 34 15.27 1.24 -4.53
C ILE A 34 13.83 1.57 -4.95
N GLY A 35 13.06 2.18 -4.07
CA GLY A 35 11.66 2.50 -4.35
C GLY A 35 10.90 3.01 -3.13
N ALA A 36 9.59 3.12 -3.30
CA ALA A 36 8.64 3.47 -2.25
C ALA A 36 7.35 2.68 -2.41
N CYS A 37 6.61 2.48 -1.32
CA CYS A 37 5.31 1.83 -1.28
C CYS A 37 4.47 2.35 -0.11
N GLY A 38 3.15 2.19 -0.18
CA GLY A 38 2.26 2.65 0.87
C GLY A 38 0.79 2.47 0.52
N TYR A 39 -0.06 3.19 1.26
CA TYR A 39 -1.51 3.11 1.12
C TYR A 39 -2.08 4.41 0.58
N VAL A 40 -3.15 4.30 -0.20
CA VAL A 40 -3.92 5.42 -0.72
C VAL A 40 -5.34 5.29 -0.17
N PRO A 41 -5.62 5.82 1.05
CA PRO A 41 -6.96 5.78 1.62
C PRO A 41 -7.88 6.73 0.85
N CYS A 42 -9.12 6.31 0.63
CA CYS A 42 -10.15 7.15 0.03
C CYS A 42 -11.48 6.89 0.72
N LEU A 43 -12.16 7.95 1.13
CA LEU A 43 -13.54 7.91 1.61
C LEU A 43 -14.41 8.48 0.49
N ALA A 44 -15.20 7.64 -0.15
CA ALA A 44 -16.04 8.02 -1.28
C ALA A 44 -17.29 7.13 -1.33
N PRO A 45 -18.34 7.51 -2.08
CA PRO A 45 -19.47 6.62 -2.33
C PRO A 45 -19.03 5.55 -3.33
N PHE A 46 -18.41 4.45 -2.87
CA PHE A 46 -18.05 3.32 -3.72
C PHE A 46 -19.28 2.44 -4.05
N ASN A 47 -19.12 1.43 -4.93
CA ASN A 47 -20.20 0.54 -5.34
C ASN A 47 -21.42 1.24 -5.99
N GLN A 48 -21.23 2.37 -6.68
CA GLN A 48 -22.36 3.09 -7.33
C GLN A 48 -22.86 2.40 -8.61
N LEU A 49 -21.95 1.72 -9.32
CA LEU A 49 -22.28 1.03 -10.56
C LEU A 49 -22.75 -0.38 -10.22
N PRO A 50 -24.02 -0.75 -10.47
CA PRO A 50 -24.55 -2.07 -10.08
C PRO A 50 -23.74 -3.23 -10.68
N ALA A 51 -23.21 -3.07 -11.89
CA ALA A 51 -22.38 -4.06 -12.57
C ALA A 51 -21.02 -4.33 -11.87
N LEU A 52 -20.56 -3.41 -11.02
CA LEU A 52 -19.29 -3.52 -10.28
C LEU A 52 -19.51 -3.68 -8.77
N ALA A 53 -20.76 -3.56 -8.31
CA ALA A 53 -21.09 -3.64 -6.89
C ALA A 53 -21.05 -5.09 -6.41
N VAL A 54 -20.43 -5.32 -5.25
CA VAL A 54 -20.47 -6.62 -4.58
C VAL A 54 -21.93 -6.95 -4.22
N GLY A 55 -22.46 -8.06 -4.75
CA GLY A 55 -23.86 -8.46 -4.55
C GLY A 55 -24.88 -7.81 -5.48
N GLY A 56 -24.43 -7.04 -6.50
CA GLY A 56 -25.28 -6.55 -7.59
C GLY A 56 -26.23 -5.40 -7.25
N SER A 57 -26.17 -4.86 -6.03
CA SER A 57 -26.95 -3.69 -5.60
C SER A 57 -26.02 -2.51 -5.36
N SER A 58 -26.36 -1.34 -5.92
CA SER A 58 -25.57 -0.14 -5.65
C SER A 58 -25.79 0.36 -4.22
N SER A 59 -24.70 0.65 -3.52
CA SER A 59 -24.75 1.29 -2.21
C SER A 59 -24.87 2.80 -2.40
N ARG A 60 -25.64 3.50 -1.56
CA ARG A 60 -25.61 4.99 -1.49
C ARG A 60 -24.74 5.49 -0.34
N LEU A 61 -24.12 4.58 0.40
CA LEU A 61 -23.31 4.90 1.56
C LEU A 61 -21.88 5.22 1.13
N TRP A 62 -21.25 6.12 1.87
CA TRP A 62 -19.81 6.33 1.77
C TRP A 62 -19.09 5.19 2.50
N SER A 63 -18.07 4.63 1.87
CA SER A 63 -17.22 3.60 2.48
C SER A 63 -15.74 4.02 2.41
N PRO A 64 -14.94 3.69 3.43
CA PRO A 64 -13.50 3.81 3.33
C PRO A 64 -12.94 2.65 2.49
N GLU A 65 -12.14 2.98 1.48
CA GLU A 65 -11.39 2.00 0.67
C GLU A 65 -9.89 2.28 0.77
N PHE A 66 -9.09 1.22 0.54
CA PHE A 66 -7.63 1.27 0.61
C PHE A 66 -7.01 0.82 -0.71
N GLY A 67 -6.45 1.77 -1.44
CA GLY A 67 -5.53 1.47 -2.54
C GLY A 67 -4.15 1.09 -2.02
N LEU A 68 -3.45 0.22 -2.73
CA LEU A 68 -2.01 -0.01 -2.56
C LEU A 68 -1.26 0.69 -3.67
N TYR A 69 -0.08 1.23 -3.38
CA TYR A 69 0.84 1.72 -4.40
C TYR A 69 2.25 1.21 -4.18
N TRP A 70 3.02 1.17 -5.26
CA TRP A 70 4.47 0.98 -5.24
C TRP A 70 5.12 1.67 -6.44
N SER A 71 6.36 2.08 -6.26
CA SER A 71 7.24 2.54 -7.33
C SER A 71 8.63 1.96 -7.11
N ILE A 72 9.17 1.28 -8.11
CA ILE A 72 10.48 0.61 -8.06
C ILE A 72 11.36 1.22 -9.15
N LEU A 73 12.60 1.58 -8.79
CA LEU A 73 13.59 2.10 -9.73
C LEU A 73 13.70 1.17 -10.95
N PRO A 74 13.75 1.70 -12.19
CA PRO A 74 13.78 0.88 -13.40
C PRO A 74 14.84 -0.23 -13.40
N SER A 75 16.04 0.06 -12.87
CA SER A 75 17.15 -0.88 -12.75
C SER A 75 16.89 -2.08 -11.82
N HIS A 76 15.82 -2.02 -11.02
CA HIS A 76 15.42 -3.04 -10.05
C HIS A 76 14.06 -3.69 -10.39
N GLN A 77 13.42 -3.28 -11.49
CA GLN A 77 12.15 -3.86 -11.91
C GLN A 77 12.31 -5.29 -12.45
N ARG A 78 11.18 -5.99 -12.68
CA ARG A 78 11.12 -7.38 -13.20
C ARG A 78 11.80 -8.44 -12.32
N ARG A 79 12.09 -8.10 -11.06
CA ARG A 79 12.73 -8.97 -10.07
C ARG A 79 11.82 -9.41 -8.93
N GLY A 80 10.53 -9.08 -9.00
CA GLY A 80 9.53 -9.43 -7.98
C GLY A 80 9.42 -8.44 -6.80
N PHE A 81 10.22 -7.37 -6.77
CA PHE A 81 10.21 -6.44 -5.64
C PHE A 81 8.87 -5.73 -5.41
N ALA A 82 8.16 -5.38 -6.48
CA ALA A 82 6.81 -4.82 -6.37
C ALA A 82 5.84 -5.79 -5.67
N THR A 83 5.90 -7.09 -6.01
CA THR A 83 5.07 -8.13 -5.40
C THR A 83 5.40 -8.32 -3.92
N GLU A 84 6.68 -8.34 -3.57
CA GLU A 84 7.11 -8.47 -2.17
C GLU A 84 6.73 -7.22 -1.35
N ALA A 85 6.85 -6.01 -1.92
CA ALA A 85 6.37 -4.78 -1.28
C ALA A 85 4.86 -4.82 -1.03
N GLY A 86 4.06 -5.21 -2.04
CA GLY A 86 2.61 -5.37 -1.91
C GLY A 86 2.23 -6.40 -0.85
N ARG A 87 2.94 -7.54 -0.78
CA ARG A 87 2.72 -8.56 0.25
C ARG A 87 2.96 -8.01 1.66
N VAL A 88 4.04 -7.25 1.85
CA VAL A 88 4.36 -6.64 3.16
C VAL A 88 3.31 -5.61 3.56
N LEU A 89 2.82 -4.79 2.62
CA LEU A 89 1.72 -3.87 2.88
C LEU A 89 0.44 -4.62 3.29
N LEU A 90 0.02 -5.64 2.54
CA LEU A 90 -1.15 -6.43 2.91
C LEU A 90 -1.01 -7.06 4.31
N GLU A 91 0.15 -7.65 4.58
CA GLU A 91 0.44 -8.24 5.89
C GLU A 91 0.30 -7.21 7.02
N TRP A 92 0.87 -6.01 6.84
CA TRP A 92 0.77 -4.93 7.83
C TRP A 92 -0.67 -4.41 7.99
N ALA A 93 -1.38 -4.20 6.89
CA ALA A 93 -2.75 -3.69 6.91
C ALA A 93 -3.67 -4.58 7.75
N PHE A 94 -3.59 -5.91 7.56
CA PHE A 94 -4.43 -6.83 8.30
C PHE A 94 -3.91 -7.13 9.71
N ARG A 95 -2.59 -7.25 9.91
CA ARG A 95 -2.02 -7.62 11.23
C ARG A 95 -1.92 -6.46 12.22
N VAL A 96 -1.73 -5.23 11.74
CA VAL A 96 -1.45 -4.07 12.60
C VAL A 96 -2.56 -3.03 12.51
N LEU A 97 -3.03 -2.73 11.30
CA LEU A 97 -4.09 -1.73 11.11
C LEU A 97 -5.50 -2.31 11.29
N HIS A 98 -5.64 -3.64 11.30
CA HIS A 98 -6.90 -4.36 11.45
C HIS A 98 -7.98 -3.89 10.46
N VAL A 99 -7.60 -3.63 9.20
CA VAL A 99 -8.57 -3.19 8.18
C VAL A 99 -9.67 -4.24 7.97
N GLY A 100 -10.92 -3.77 7.92
CA GLY A 100 -12.11 -4.59 7.71
C GLY A 100 -12.40 -4.87 6.24
N ARG A 101 -13.49 -5.62 5.98
CA ARG A 101 -14.12 -5.77 4.68
C ARG A 101 -15.53 -5.21 4.74
#